data_AF-A0A9D1J120-F1
#
_entry.id   AF-A0A9D1J120-F1
#
_cell.length_a   1.000
_cell.length_b   1.000
_cell.length_c   1.000
_cell.angle_alpha   90.00
_cell.angle_beta   90.00
_cell.angle_gamma   90.00
#
_symmetry.space_group_name_H-M   'P 1'
#
loop_
_entity.id
_entity.type
_entity.pdbx_description
1 polymer ?
#
loop_
_entity_poly.entity_id
_entity_poly.type
_entity_poly.pdbx_seq_one_letter_code
_entity_poly.pdbx_strand_id
1 'polypeptide(L)'
;MARDRYLWNAGEEEINDASKVIRADTPKSKWDNFWFYHKTHVIVGILIVLIVSWFIYDLASKVDPDYQIGIITNSSYPSETLDKLGEQLALHAEDLNGDGQVVVQVNGYPMAIGSDSTSEVDANTQMASVTRFSVDVQSGDSIIFMADEESFRNVMEMYSLWSYLDGTNPEEGAEDYENMRIAWSEAKGLNSLDLSVSENSLYSNEAVDALMDRLYIGLRCFEGTAIEDDPEKQAYYEKSKALFDWMITGEDAG
;
A
#
# COMPACT_ATOMS: atom_id res chain seq x y z
N MET A 1 -62.36 11.89 -39.51
CA MET A 1 -62.59 10.83 -40.53
C MET A 1 -62.05 11.29 -41.88
N ALA A 2 -60.73 11.25 -42.10
CA ALA A 2 -60.10 11.78 -43.32
C ALA A 2 -58.83 11.00 -43.73
N ARG A 3 -58.77 9.69 -43.45
CA ARG A 3 -57.60 8.87 -43.75
C ARG A 3 -57.87 7.72 -44.74
N ASP A 4 -59.14 7.38 -44.96
CA ASP A 4 -59.49 6.18 -45.76
C ASP A 4 -59.62 6.45 -47.27
N ARG A 5 -59.53 7.70 -47.73
CA ARG A 5 -59.77 8.05 -49.15
C ARG A 5 -58.52 8.07 -50.04
N TYR A 6 -57.32 7.97 -49.45
CA TYR A 6 -56.07 8.06 -50.22
C TYR A 6 -55.46 6.69 -50.56
N LEU A 7 -56.05 5.59 -50.10
CA LEU A 7 -55.52 4.24 -50.30
C LEU A 7 -56.41 3.34 -51.17
N TRP A 8 -57.46 3.89 -51.79
CA TRP A 8 -58.43 3.10 -52.57
C TRP A 8 -57.89 2.55 -53.89
N ASN A 9 -56.84 3.19 -54.46
CA ASN A 9 -56.23 2.79 -55.74
C ASN A 9 -54.77 2.31 -55.63
N ALA A 10 -54.21 2.22 -54.43
CA ALA A 10 -52.90 1.60 -54.23
C ALA A 10 -53.13 0.08 -54.15
N GLY A 11 -52.97 -0.62 -55.27
CA GLY A 11 -53.05 -2.08 -55.29
C GLY A 11 -52.06 -2.67 -54.27
N GLU A 12 -52.42 -3.79 -53.64
CA GLU A 12 -51.57 -4.48 -52.64
C GLU A 12 -50.13 -4.75 -53.13
N GLU A 13 -49.91 -4.76 -54.45
CA GLU A 13 -48.61 -4.90 -55.11
C GLU A 13 -47.71 -3.67 -54.99
N GLU A 14 -48.25 -2.44 -54.94
CA GLU A 14 -47.40 -1.23 -54.84
C GLU A 14 -46.81 -1.08 -53.43
N ILE A 15 -47.52 -1.63 -52.44
CA ILE A 15 -47.14 -1.68 -51.02
C ILE A 15 -46.18 -2.85 -50.73
N ASN A 16 -46.25 -3.94 -51.53
CA ASN A 16 -45.46 -5.16 -51.36
C ASN A 16 -44.65 -5.52 -52.64
N ASP A 17 -44.02 -4.53 -53.27
CA ASP A 17 -43.11 -4.79 -54.37
C ASP A 17 -41.83 -5.45 -53.84
N ALA A 18 -41.73 -6.77 -54.01
CA ALA A 18 -40.57 -7.57 -53.60
C ALA A 18 -39.26 -7.11 -54.26
N SER A 19 -39.31 -6.34 -55.36
CA SER A 19 -38.15 -5.73 -56.02
C SER A 19 -37.63 -4.46 -55.33
N LYS A 20 -38.44 -3.83 -54.47
CA LYS A 20 -38.05 -2.66 -53.64
C LYS A 20 -37.56 -3.04 -52.25
N VAL A 21 -37.64 -4.32 -51.88
CA VAL A 21 -37.05 -4.83 -50.65
C VAL A 21 -35.52 -4.76 -50.80
N ILE A 22 -34.90 -3.81 -50.11
CA ILE A 22 -33.43 -3.66 -50.09
C ILE A 22 -32.85 -4.89 -49.38
N ARG A 23 -32.58 -5.94 -50.15
CA ARG A 23 -31.87 -7.13 -49.66
C ARG A 23 -30.39 -6.82 -49.68
N ALA A 24 -29.73 -7.06 -48.55
CA ALA A 24 -28.29 -6.94 -48.45
C ALA A 24 -27.64 -8.13 -49.20
N ASP A 25 -27.62 -8.09 -50.52
CA ASP A 25 -27.21 -9.22 -51.38
C ASP A 25 -25.70 -9.33 -51.57
N THR A 26 -24.92 -8.37 -51.06
CA THR A 26 -23.45 -8.40 -51.10
C THR A 26 -22.84 -8.46 -49.69
N PRO A 27 -21.64 -9.05 -49.51
CA PRO A 27 -20.97 -9.10 -48.20
C PRO A 27 -20.80 -7.70 -47.58
N LYS A 28 -20.54 -6.69 -48.41
CA LYS A 28 -20.38 -5.29 -47.99
C LYS A 28 -21.68 -4.70 -47.44
N SER A 29 -22.81 -4.88 -48.15
CA SER A 29 -24.10 -4.35 -47.68
C SER A 29 -24.61 -5.05 -46.42
N LYS A 30 -24.23 -6.33 -46.20
CA LYS A 30 -24.57 -7.05 -44.94
C LYS A 30 -23.83 -6.46 -43.76
N TRP A 31 -22.56 -6.08 -43.94
CA TRP A 31 -21.75 -5.45 -42.91
C TRP A 31 -22.21 -4.02 -42.59
N ASP A 32 -22.54 -3.23 -43.62
CA ASP A 32 -23.11 -1.89 -43.45
C ASP A 32 -24.46 -1.94 -42.69
N ASN A 33 -25.31 -2.92 -43.01
CA ASN A 33 -26.57 -3.15 -42.32
C ASN A 33 -26.37 -3.57 -40.86
N PHE A 34 -25.44 -4.50 -40.60
CA PHE A 34 -25.07 -4.89 -39.24
C PHE A 34 -24.57 -3.67 -38.44
N TRP A 35 -23.67 -2.87 -39.00
CA TRP A 35 -23.16 -1.68 -38.33
C TRP A 35 -24.26 -0.65 -38.07
N PHE A 36 -25.18 -0.46 -39.01
CA PHE A 36 -26.31 0.46 -38.84
C PHE A 36 -27.15 0.13 -37.60
N TYR A 37 -27.47 -1.15 -37.37
CA TYR A 37 -28.28 -1.59 -36.24
C TYR A 37 -27.48 -1.84 -34.95
N HIS A 38 -26.24 -2.30 -35.03
CA HIS A 38 -25.49 -2.79 -33.88
C HIS A 38 -24.30 -1.92 -33.46
N LYS A 39 -23.97 -0.84 -34.18
CA LYS A 39 -22.84 0.06 -33.81
C LYS A 39 -22.85 0.47 -32.35
N THR A 40 -24.01 0.80 -31.78
CA THR A 40 -24.10 1.23 -30.38
C THR A 40 -23.73 0.09 -29.43
N HIS A 41 -24.22 -1.12 -29.67
CA HIS A 41 -23.89 -2.29 -28.84
C HIS A 41 -22.44 -2.73 -29.02
N VAL A 42 -21.89 -2.62 -30.23
CA VAL A 42 -20.47 -2.88 -30.49
C VAL A 42 -19.59 -1.86 -29.76
N ILE A 43 -19.92 -0.57 -29.82
CA ILE A 43 -19.20 0.49 -29.10
C ILE A 43 -19.27 0.27 -27.59
N VAL A 44 -20.45 -0.04 -27.04
CA VAL A 44 -20.62 -0.34 -25.61
C VAL A 44 -19.83 -1.59 -25.22
N GLY A 45 -19.86 -2.64 -26.05
CA GLY A 45 -19.08 -3.87 -25.82
C GLY A 45 -17.58 -3.60 -25.79
N ILE A 46 -17.06 -2.81 -26.73
CA ILE A 46 -15.66 -2.39 -26.74
C ILE A 46 -15.32 -1.60 -25.46
N LEU A 47 -16.19 -0.67 -25.05
CA LEU A 47 -15.97 0.14 -23.86
C LEU A 47 -15.91 -0.72 -22.59
N ILE A 48 -16.80 -1.71 -22.45
CA ILE A 48 -16.77 -2.67 -21.33
C ILE A 48 -15.47 -3.46 -21.31
N VAL A 49 -15.03 -3.97 -22.47
CA VAL A 49 -13.77 -4.73 -22.57
C VAL A 49 -12.56 -3.87 -22.19
N LEU A 50 -12.54 -2.59 -22.58
CA LEU A 50 -11.48 -1.66 -22.19
C LEU A 50 -11.46 -1.42 -20.68
N ILE A 51 -12.62 -1.20 -20.07
CA ILE A 51 -12.72 -1.01 -18.61
C ILE A 51 -12.26 -2.27 -17.87
N VAL A 52 -12.72 -3.45 -18.27
CA VAL A 52 -12.31 -4.72 -17.65
C VAL A 52 -10.82 -4.96 -17.81
N SER A 53 -10.27 -4.73 -19.02
CA SER A 53 -8.83 -4.84 -19.26
C SER A 53 -8.03 -3.87 -18.39
N TRP A 54 -8.52 -2.64 -18.21
CA TRP A 54 -7.87 -1.64 -17.35
C TRP A 54 -7.90 -2.06 -15.87
N PHE A 55 -9.01 -2.59 -15.36
CA PHE A 55 -9.08 -3.11 -14.00
C PHE A 55 -8.17 -4.31 -13.76
N ILE A 56 -8.08 -5.24 -14.73
CA ILE A 56 -7.15 -6.37 -14.62
C ILE A 56 -5.71 -5.87 -14.60
N TYR A 57 -5.37 -4.90 -15.46
CA TYR A 57 -4.05 -4.29 -15.46
C TYR A 57 -3.75 -3.59 -14.14
N ASP A 58 -4.68 -2.77 -13.64
CA ASP A 58 -4.55 -2.04 -12.38
C ASP A 58 -4.29 -3.01 -11.22
N LEU A 59 -5.11 -4.05 -11.10
CA LEU A 59 -4.95 -5.08 -10.07
C LEU A 59 -3.63 -5.85 -10.20
N ALA A 60 -3.21 -6.18 -11.42
CA ALA A 60 -1.96 -6.91 -11.66
C ALA A 60 -0.70 -6.03 -11.55
N SER A 61 -0.85 -4.71 -11.63
CA SER A 61 0.25 -3.74 -11.54
C SER A 61 0.41 -3.12 -10.16
N LYS A 62 -0.54 -3.36 -9.25
CA LYS A 62 -0.45 -2.90 -7.87
C LYS A 62 0.65 -3.69 -7.17
N VAL A 63 1.67 -2.97 -6.70
CA VAL A 63 2.71 -3.53 -5.84
C VAL A 63 2.09 -3.81 -4.47
N ASP A 64 2.18 -5.06 -4.03
CA ASP A 64 1.77 -5.50 -2.70
C ASP A 64 3.03 -5.82 -1.89
N PRO A 65 3.43 -4.97 -0.92
CA PRO A 65 4.70 -5.13 -0.24
C PRO A 65 4.71 -6.40 0.62
N ASP A 66 5.83 -7.12 0.62
CA ASP A 66 6.05 -8.27 1.49
C ASP A 66 6.15 -7.85 2.96
N TYR A 67 6.75 -6.69 3.23
CA TYR A 67 6.85 -6.16 4.58
C TYR A 67 6.50 -4.67 4.59
N GLN A 68 5.85 -4.23 5.66
CA GLN A 68 5.72 -2.82 5.99
C GLN A 68 6.38 -2.51 7.34
N ILE A 69 7.07 -1.38 7.39
CA ILE A 69 7.79 -0.91 8.57
C ILE A 69 7.41 0.54 8.83
N GLY A 70 6.98 0.86 10.05
CA GLY A 70 6.60 2.23 10.41
C GLY A 70 7.78 3.03 10.99
N ILE A 71 7.90 4.31 10.62
CA ILE A 71 8.78 5.28 11.31
C ILE A 71 7.91 6.35 11.95
N ILE A 72 7.92 6.44 13.28
CA ILE A 72 7.11 7.37 14.07
C ILE A 72 8.02 8.43 14.68
N THR A 73 7.94 9.66 14.18
CA THR A 73 8.81 10.75 14.62
C THR A 73 8.07 12.07 14.66
N ASN A 74 8.61 13.06 15.39
CA ASN A 74 8.03 14.41 15.45
C ASN A 74 8.34 15.29 14.20
N SER A 75 9.11 14.76 13.25
CA SER A 75 9.49 15.37 11.97
C SER A 75 9.25 14.41 10.80
N SER A 76 9.11 14.92 9.58
CA SER A 76 9.04 14.08 8.37
C SER A 76 10.41 13.55 7.95
N TYR A 77 10.44 12.32 7.42
CA TYR A 77 11.63 11.75 6.81
C TYR A 77 11.59 11.97 5.29
N PRO A 78 12.75 12.16 4.64
CA PRO A 78 12.81 12.28 3.18
C PRO A 78 12.32 10.98 2.53
N SER A 79 11.49 11.08 1.49
CA SER A 79 11.01 9.89 0.77
C SER A 79 12.16 9.08 0.17
N GLU A 80 13.18 9.73 -0.39
CA GLU A 80 14.38 9.07 -0.91
C GLU A 80 15.06 8.19 0.17
N THR A 81 15.10 8.65 1.42
CA THR A 81 15.67 7.89 2.54
C THR A 81 14.79 6.69 2.91
N LEU A 82 13.47 6.86 2.94
CA LEU A 82 12.52 5.77 3.23
C LEU A 82 12.56 4.70 2.14
N ASP A 83 12.57 5.11 0.88
CA ASP A 83 12.65 4.22 -0.28
C ASP A 83 13.98 3.45 -0.26
N LYS A 84 15.10 4.15 -0.02
CA LYS A 84 16.43 3.53 0.05
C LYS A 84 16.52 2.53 1.20
N LEU A 85 15.95 2.85 2.35
CA LEU A 85 15.89 1.92 3.49
C LEU A 85 15.09 0.66 3.13
N GLY A 86 13.93 0.82 2.49
CA GLY A 86 13.13 -0.30 1.99
C GLY A 86 13.90 -1.17 1.00
N GLU A 87 14.55 -0.56 0.00
CA GLU A 87 15.39 -1.27 -0.96
C GLU A 87 16.52 -2.08 -0.30
N GLN A 88 17.19 -1.50 0.69
CA GLN A 88 18.27 -2.17 1.42
C GLN A 88 17.76 -3.32 2.30
N LEU A 89 16.63 -3.13 2.99
CA LEU A 89 16.00 -4.18 3.79
C LEU A 89 15.46 -5.32 2.93
N ALA A 90 14.96 -5.03 1.74
CA ALA A 90 14.47 -6.04 0.80
C ALA A 90 15.55 -7.05 0.37
N LEU A 91 16.84 -6.69 0.45
CA LEU A 91 17.95 -7.62 0.17
C LEU A 91 18.09 -8.73 1.23
N HIS A 92 17.47 -8.54 2.40
CA HIS A 92 17.55 -9.43 3.56
C HIS A 92 16.18 -9.97 3.98
N ALA A 93 15.13 -9.65 3.22
CA ALA A 93 13.76 -10.08 3.45
C ALA A 93 13.38 -11.23 2.53
N GLU A 94 12.28 -11.93 2.86
CA GLU A 94 11.73 -13.02 2.06
C GLU A 94 10.61 -12.54 1.13
N ASP A 95 10.42 -13.22 -0.01
CA ASP A 95 9.23 -13.06 -0.84
C ASP A 95 8.05 -13.79 -0.15
N LEU A 96 7.13 -13.03 0.44
CA LEU A 96 5.99 -13.55 1.19
C LEU A 96 4.77 -13.77 0.29
N ASN A 97 4.61 -12.96 -0.75
CA ASN A 97 3.45 -12.99 -1.63
C ASN A 97 3.61 -13.97 -2.83
N GLY A 98 4.84 -14.43 -3.09
CA GLY A 98 5.20 -15.40 -4.12
C GLY A 98 5.25 -14.83 -5.54
N ASP A 99 5.39 -13.52 -5.71
CA ASP A 99 5.42 -12.86 -7.01
C ASP A 99 6.82 -12.80 -7.66
N GLY A 100 7.86 -13.25 -6.93
CA GLY A 100 9.25 -13.29 -7.38
C GLY A 100 10.01 -11.98 -7.19
N GLN A 101 9.42 -10.99 -6.52
CA GLN A 101 10.05 -9.75 -6.07
C GLN A 101 9.96 -9.68 -4.54
N VAL A 102 10.93 -8.99 -3.93
CA VAL A 102 10.87 -8.68 -2.50
C VAL A 102 10.74 -7.17 -2.37
N VAL A 103 9.65 -6.74 -1.72
CA VAL A 103 9.34 -5.32 -1.52
C VAL A 103 9.12 -5.04 -0.04
N VAL A 104 10.00 -4.21 0.53
CA VAL A 104 9.83 -3.67 1.88
C VAL A 104 9.41 -2.21 1.77
N GLN A 105 8.20 -1.89 2.25
CA GLN A 105 7.69 -0.53 2.26
C GLN A 105 7.93 0.11 3.63
N VAL A 106 8.65 1.23 3.66
CA VAL A 106 8.88 2.01 4.88
C VAL A 106 7.92 3.20 4.93
N ASN A 107 7.03 3.21 5.92
CA ASN A 107 5.99 4.21 6.08
C ASN A 107 6.37 5.26 7.14
N GLY A 108 6.55 6.51 6.73
CA GLY A 108 6.72 7.63 7.66
C GLY A 108 5.39 8.10 8.27
N TYR A 109 5.35 8.21 9.59
CA TYR A 109 4.26 8.72 10.43
C TYR A 109 4.72 9.95 11.24
N PRO A 110 4.86 11.11 10.58
CA PRO A 110 5.23 12.35 11.27
C PRO A 110 4.09 12.79 12.21
N MET A 111 4.29 12.59 13.51
CA MET A 111 3.30 12.80 14.56
C MET A 111 3.95 13.43 15.79
N ALA A 112 3.47 14.60 16.19
CA ALA A 112 3.74 15.12 17.53
C ALA A 112 2.73 14.50 18.50
N ILE A 113 3.20 13.52 19.27
CA ILE A 113 2.40 12.85 20.28
C ILE A 113 2.86 13.43 21.63
N GLY A 114 1.92 13.78 22.52
CA GLY A 114 2.23 14.38 23.83
C GLY A 114 1.87 15.88 23.93
N SER A 115 1.68 16.39 25.15
CA SER A 115 1.25 17.78 25.39
C SER A 115 2.38 18.81 25.24
N ASP A 116 3.62 18.38 25.40
CA ASP A 116 4.82 19.23 25.34
C ASP A 116 5.62 19.07 24.04
N SER A 117 5.14 18.24 23.11
CA SER A 117 5.84 17.95 21.86
C SER A 117 5.86 19.14 20.93
N THR A 118 7.05 19.62 20.56
CA THR A 118 7.21 20.65 19.52
C THR A 118 7.22 19.98 18.15
N SER A 119 6.06 19.97 17.47
CA SER A 119 5.98 19.45 16.11
C SER A 119 6.61 20.39 15.09
N GLU A 120 7.43 19.85 14.20
CA GLU A 120 7.78 20.53 12.94
C GLU A 120 6.73 20.29 11.84
N VAL A 121 5.69 19.50 12.15
CA VAL A 121 4.67 19.00 11.22
C VAL A 121 3.44 19.89 11.28
N ASP A 122 2.89 20.26 10.13
CA ASP A 122 1.64 21.00 10.09
C ASP A 122 0.44 20.13 10.52
N ALA A 123 -0.61 20.76 11.04
CA ALA A 123 -1.76 20.06 11.60
C ALA A 123 -2.48 19.12 10.61
N ASN A 124 -2.49 19.43 9.32
CA ASN A 124 -3.15 18.57 8.33
C ASN A 124 -2.32 17.31 8.07
N THR A 125 -1.01 17.46 7.91
CA THR A 125 -0.06 16.35 7.77
C THR A 125 -0.08 15.46 9.01
N GLN A 126 -0.12 16.05 10.21
CA GLN A 126 -0.22 15.31 11.45
C GLN A 126 -1.53 14.52 11.54
N MET A 127 -2.68 15.13 11.24
CA MET A 127 -3.98 14.44 11.27
C MET A 127 -4.05 13.27 10.28
N ALA A 128 -3.50 13.47 9.07
CA ALA A 128 -3.39 12.40 8.08
C ALA A 128 -2.48 11.25 8.57
N SER A 129 -1.36 11.61 9.21
CA SER A 129 -0.39 10.64 9.74
C SER A 129 -0.97 9.83 10.89
N VAL A 130 -1.66 10.47 11.84
CA VAL A 130 -2.40 9.80 12.93
C VAL A 130 -3.42 8.82 12.36
N THR A 131 -4.16 9.23 11.32
CA THR A 131 -5.15 8.37 10.67
C THR A 131 -4.49 7.15 10.03
N ARG A 132 -3.42 7.34 9.25
CA ARG A 132 -2.69 6.25 8.60
C ARG A 132 -2.05 5.30 9.62
N PHE A 133 -1.38 5.84 10.64
CA PHE A 133 -0.81 5.07 11.74
C PHE A 133 -1.87 4.25 12.48
N SER A 134 -3.02 4.86 12.78
CA SER A 134 -4.12 4.15 13.46
C SER A 134 -4.67 3.00 12.62
N VAL A 135 -4.75 3.16 11.30
CA VAL A 135 -5.16 2.09 10.38
C VAL A 135 -4.12 0.98 10.40
N ASP A 136 -2.84 1.31 10.22
CA ASP A 136 -1.73 0.36 10.23
C ASP A 136 -1.69 -0.49 11.52
N VAL A 137 -1.78 0.15 12.68
CA VAL A 137 -1.82 -0.57 13.97
C VAL A 137 -3.02 -1.49 14.07
N GLN A 138 -4.20 -1.08 13.59
CA GLN A 138 -5.41 -1.91 13.61
C GLN A 138 -5.35 -3.08 12.63
N SER A 139 -4.82 -2.87 11.42
CA SER A 139 -4.68 -3.91 10.41
C SER A 139 -3.48 -4.82 10.65
N GLY A 140 -2.50 -4.38 11.43
CA GLY A 140 -1.23 -5.09 11.59
C GLY A 140 -0.48 -5.20 10.27
N ASP A 141 -0.41 -4.09 9.53
CA ASP A 141 0.33 -4.05 8.27
C ASP A 141 1.83 -3.89 8.56
N SER A 142 2.19 -3.09 9.56
CA SER A 142 3.54 -2.98 10.11
C SER A 142 3.64 -3.73 11.45
N ILE A 143 4.66 -4.57 11.55
CA ILE A 143 5.02 -5.28 12.79
C ILE A 143 6.24 -4.64 13.45
N ILE A 144 7.17 -4.17 12.64
CA ILE A 144 8.38 -3.47 13.07
C ILE A 144 8.11 -1.98 13.00
N PHE A 145 8.46 -1.26 14.06
CA PHE A 145 8.39 0.19 14.11
C PHE A 145 9.73 0.77 14.55
N MET A 146 10.07 1.91 13.99
CA MET A 146 11.18 2.76 14.42
C MET A 146 10.60 4.05 14.99
N ALA A 147 11.20 4.58 16.04
CA ALA A 147 10.78 5.84 16.61
C ALA A 147 11.95 6.61 17.22
N ASP A 148 11.87 7.94 17.20
CA ASP A 148 12.76 8.75 18.03
C ASP A 148 12.41 8.60 19.52
N GLU A 149 13.31 9.02 20.40
CA GLU A 149 13.16 8.90 21.86
C GLU A 149 11.81 9.41 22.39
N GLU A 150 11.36 10.57 21.91
CA GLU A 150 10.13 11.21 22.36
C GLU A 150 8.91 10.43 21.86
N SER A 151 8.89 10.11 20.57
CA SER A 151 7.79 9.39 19.93
C SER A 151 7.65 7.98 20.48
N PHE A 152 8.77 7.30 20.75
CA PHE A 152 8.76 5.96 21.36
C PHE A 152 7.99 5.95 22.68
N ARG A 153 8.37 6.85 23.61
CA ARG A 153 7.71 6.97 24.92
C ARG A 153 6.24 7.36 24.79
N ASN A 154 5.95 8.35 23.94
CA ASN A 154 4.59 8.86 23.82
C ASN A 154 3.64 7.84 23.16
N VAL A 155 4.15 7.03 22.21
CA VAL A 155 3.40 5.90 21.63
C VAL A 155 3.19 4.79 22.66
N MET A 156 4.21 4.49 23.47
CA MET A 156 4.09 3.52 24.56
C MET A 156 2.95 3.89 25.51
N GLU A 157 2.96 5.13 26.01
CA GLU A 157 1.99 5.61 26.99
C GLU A 157 0.55 5.68 26.45
N MET A 158 0.39 5.98 25.16
CA MET A 158 -0.92 6.21 24.55
C MET A 158 -1.52 4.95 23.90
N TYR A 159 -0.69 4.08 23.34
CA TYR A 159 -1.13 2.94 22.52
C TYR A 159 -0.66 1.59 23.04
N SER A 160 0.28 1.53 24.01
CA SER A 160 0.91 0.29 24.47
C SER A 160 1.41 -0.58 23.30
N LEU A 161 2.00 0.07 22.30
CA LEU A 161 2.32 -0.55 21.02
C LEU A 161 3.38 -1.65 21.14
N TRP A 162 4.38 -1.45 21.99
CA TRP A 162 5.66 -2.16 21.91
C TRP A 162 5.68 -3.44 22.75
N SER A 163 6.23 -4.51 22.17
CA SER A 163 6.60 -5.73 22.90
C SER A 163 8.05 -5.65 23.41
N TYR A 164 8.46 -6.59 24.24
CA TYR A 164 9.87 -6.87 24.44
C TYR A 164 10.53 -7.35 23.13
N LEU A 165 11.86 -7.27 23.05
CA LEU A 165 12.63 -7.65 21.84
C LEU A 165 12.45 -9.13 21.45
N ASP A 166 12.06 -9.99 22.39
CA ASP A 166 11.76 -11.40 22.12
C ASP A 166 10.32 -11.65 21.61
N GLY A 167 9.51 -10.59 21.51
CA GLY A 167 8.11 -10.63 21.07
C GLY A 167 7.10 -10.84 22.20
N THR A 168 7.55 -11.02 23.45
CA THR A 168 6.63 -11.14 24.59
C THR A 168 6.03 -9.78 24.97
N ASN A 169 4.76 -9.78 25.38
CA ASN A 169 4.11 -8.55 25.78
C ASN A 169 4.60 -8.10 27.17
N PRO A 170 4.82 -6.79 27.39
CA PRO A 170 5.04 -6.25 28.72
C PRO A 170 3.80 -6.42 29.60
N GLU A 171 4.03 -6.53 30.92
CA GLU A 171 2.94 -6.44 31.90
C GLU A 171 2.31 -5.04 31.89
N GLU A 172 1.05 -4.95 32.31
CA GLU A 172 0.36 -3.67 32.41
C GLU A 172 1.11 -2.71 33.35
N GLY A 173 1.53 -1.56 32.84
CA GLY A 173 2.29 -0.57 33.59
C GLY A 173 3.78 -0.87 33.75
N ALA A 174 4.33 -1.79 32.97
CA ALA A 174 5.78 -1.99 32.90
C ALA A 174 6.49 -0.70 32.47
N GLU A 175 7.57 -0.32 33.17
CA GLU A 175 8.36 0.89 32.91
C GLU A 175 9.77 0.59 32.36
N ASP A 176 10.07 -0.69 32.08
CA ASP A 176 11.37 -1.14 31.59
C ASP A 176 11.50 -1.01 30.06
N TYR A 177 11.18 0.18 29.56
CA TYR A 177 11.11 0.53 28.13
C TYR A 177 12.38 0.22 27.34
N GLU A 178 13.55 0.23 28.00
CA GLU A 178 14.83 -0.12 27.35
C GLU A 178 14.88 -1.59 26.90
N ASN A 179 14.06 -2.47 27.49
CA ASN A 179 13.98 -3.88 27.06
C ASN A 179 13.05 -4.08 25.85
N MET A 180 12.38 -3.02 25.39
CA MET A 180 11.40 -3.04 24.29
C MET A 180 11.94 -2.39 23.02
N ARG A 181 13.20 -1.93 23.06
CA ARG A 181 13.81 -1.19 21.96
C ARG A 181 15.31 -1.44 21.88
N ILE A 182 15.87 -1.16 20.71
CA ILE A 182 17.31 -1.11 20.49
C ILE A 182 17.63 0.17 19.70
N ALA A 183 18.73 0.84 20.05
CA ALA A 183 19.18 2.01 19.31
C ALA A 183 19.64 1.60 17.90
N TRP A 184 19.36 2.43 16.88
CA TRP A 184 19.82 2.20 15.52
C TRP A 184 21.32 1.93 15.46
N SER A 185 22.12 2.72 16.18
CA SER A 185 23.57 2.59 16.26
C SER A 185 24.08 1.29 16.91
N GLU A 186 23.22 0.55 17.60
CA GLU A 186 23.53 -0.75 18.21
C GLU A 186 23.04 -1.94 17.37
N ALA A 187 22.11 -1.71 16.43
CA ALA A 187 21.56 -2.71 15.53
C ALA A 187 22.53 -2.99 14.36
N LYS A 188 23.28 -4.10 14.45
CA LYS A 188 24.38 -4.40 13.52
C LYS A 188 23.93 -4.57 12.07
N GLY A 189 22.77 -5.22 11.85
CA GLY A 189 22.21 -5.40 10.52
C GLY A 189 21.89 -4.05 9.87
N LEU A 190 21.26 -3.14 10.62
CA LEU A 190 20.94 -1.80 10.13
C LEU A 190 22.17 -0.94 9.85
N ASN A 191 23.19 -0.99 10.71
CA ASN A 191 24.44 -0.27 10.47
C ASN A 191 25.24 -0.79 9.27
N SER A 192 24.89 -1.96 8.74
CA SER A 192 25.52 -2.51 7.54
C SER A 192 24.90 -2.03 6.22
N LEU A 193 23.73 -1.36 6.28
CA LEU A 193 23.00 -0.90 5.10
C LEU A 193 23.67 0.31 4.45
N ASP A 194 23.69 0.36 3.11
CA ASP A 194 24.13 1.53 2.36
C ASP A 194 22.96 2.48 2.09
N LEU A 195 22.79 3.46 2.97
CA LEU A 195 21.77 4.51 2.85
C LEU A 195 22.30 5.78 2.18
N SER A 196 23.42 5.68 1.44
CA SER A 196 23.98 6.83 0.76
C SER A 196 23.01 7.39 -0.29
N VAL A 197 22.86 8.72 -0.28
CA VAL A 197 22.04 9.47 -1.22
C VAL A 197 22.88 10.01 -2.38
N SER A 198 22.21 10.27 -3.51
CA SER A 198 22.89 10.75 -4.72
C SER A 198 23.46 12.17 -4.53
N GLU A 199 24.46 12.56 -5.33
CA GLU A 199 25.04 13.92 -5.29
C GLU A 199 24.01 15.03 -5.54
N ASN A 200 22.91 14.72 -6.22
CA ASN A 200 21.83 15.66 -6.51
C ASN A 200 20.70 15.61 -5.48
N SER A 201 20.83 14.80 -4.42
CA SER A 201 19.85 14.74 -3.35
C SER A 201 19.77 16.09 -2.63
N LEU A 202 18.58 16.38 -2.09
CA LEU A 202 18.36 17.55 -1.24
C LEU A 202 19.00 17.39 0.14
N TYR A 203 19.35 16.16 0.53
CA TYR A 203 19.94 15.81 1.81
C TYR A 203 21.38 15.37 1.62
N SER A 204 22.24 15.66 2.60
CA SER A 204 23.59 15.10 2.64
C SER A 204 23.56 13.72 3.31
N ASN A 205 24.56 12.88 3.02
CA ASN A 205 24.75 11.62 3.74
C ASN A 205 24.82 11.85 5.26
N GLU A 206 25.55 12.87 5.71
CA GLU A 206 25.63 13.24 7.13
C GLU A 206 24.26 13.57 7.74
N ALA A 207 23.35 14.20 6.98
CA ALA A 207 22.00 14.48 7.46
C ALA A 207 21.13 13.21 7.53
N VAL A 208 21.33 12.27 6.61
CA VAL A 208 20.66 10.95 6.64
C VAL A 208 21.18 10.12 7.82
N ASP A 209 22.49 10.09 8.05
CA ASP A 209 23.09 9.39 9.19
C ASP A 209 22.54 9.95 10.52
N ALA A 210 22.48 11.28 10.67
CA ALA A 210 21.89 11.92 11.84
C ALA A 210 20.38 11.70 11.98
N LEU A 211 19.66 11.44 10.88
CA LEU A 211 18.27 11.00 10.89
C LEU A 211 18.16 9.55 11.38
N MET A 212 19.04 8.65 10.97
CA MET A 212 18.96 7.26 11.41
C MET A 212 19.41 7.08 12.86
N ASP A 213 20.49 7.75 13.27
CA ASP A 213 21.11 7.61 14.59
C ASP A 213 20.19 7.99 15.77
N ARG A 214 19.14 8.78 15.53
CA ARG A 214 18.15 9.14 16.57
C ARG A 214 17.10 8.07 16.81
N LEU A 215 17.00 7.08 15.93
CA LEU A 215 15.94 6.09 15.94
C LEU A 215 16.26 4.94 16.89
N TYR A 216 15.21 4.48 17.54
CA TYR A 216 15.15 3.16 18.15
C TYR A 216 14.24 2.27 17.34
N ILE A 217 14.54 0.98 17.25
CA ILE A 217 13.71 -0.02 16.59
C ILE A 217 13.07 -0.90 17.66
N GLY A 218 11.79 -1.22 17.47
CA GLY A 218 11.04 -2.11 18.34
C GLY A 218 10.02 -2.95 17.56
N LEU A 219 9.57 -4.01 18.20
CA LEU A 219 8.47 -4.84 17.74
C LEU A 219 7.16 -4.39 18.38
N ARG A 220 6.05 -4.55 17.68
CA ARG A 220 4.73 -4.38 18.30
C ARG A 220 4.30 -5.62 19.10
N CYS A 221 3.40 -5.39 20.06
CA CYS A 221 2.59 -6.44 20.67
C CYS A 221 1.73 -7.16 19.63
N PHE A 222 1.60 -8.48 19.78
CA PHE A 222 0.74 -9.33 18.95
C PHE A 222 -0.43 -9.87 19.76
N GLU A 223 -0.15 -10.56 20.86
CA GLU A 223 -1.16 -11.10 21.76
C GLU A 223 -2.01 -9.98 22.37
N GLY A 224 -3.31 -10.21 22.55
CA GLY A 224 -4.27 -9.24 23.07
C GLY A 224 -4.62 -8.10 22.10
N THR A 225 -4.23 -8.19 20.83
CA THR A 225 -4.54 -7.18 19.80
C THR A 225 -5.57 -7.70 18.79
N ALA A 226 -6.12 -6.79 17.97
CA ALA A 226 -7.16 -7.14 16.98
C ALA A 226 -6.73 -8.16 15.91
N ILE A 227 -5.42 -8.42 15.77
CA ILE A 227 -4.86 -9.35 14.78
C ILE A 227 -4.49 -10.71 15.37
N GLU A 228 -4.66 -10.93 16.68
CA GLU A 228 -4.16 -12.13 17.37
C GLU A 228 -4.79 -13.44 16.86
N ASP A 229 -6.06 -13.38 16.47
CA ASP A 229 -6.84 -14.54 16.02
C ASP A 229 -6.70 -14.82 14.51
N ASP A 230 -5.91 -14.04 13.78
CA ASP A 230 -5.70 -14.18 12.34
C ASP A 230 -4.42 -14.99 12.05
N PRO A 231 -4.53 -16.25 11.55
CA PRO A 231 -3.37 -17.08 11.24
C PRO A 231 -2.42 -16.49 10.18
N GLU A 232 -2.95 -15.71 9.22
CA GLU A 232 -2.10 -15.05 8.22
C GLU A 232 -1.28 -13.94 8.89
N LYS A 233 -1.90 -13.19 9.81
CA LYS A 233 -1.18 -12.17 10.60
C LYS A 233 -0.19 -12.79 11.60
N GLN A 234 -0.47 -13.97 12.15
CA GLN A 234 0.50 -14.69 12.97
C GLN A 234 1.73 -15.10 12.15
N ALA A 235 1.53 -15.71 10.97
CA ALA A 235 2.63 -16.08 10.09
C ALA A 235 3.44 -14.85 9.64
N TYR A 236 2.75 -13.75 9.33
CA TYR A 236 3.38 -12.48 8.98
C TYR A 236 4.18 -11.88 10.15
N TYR A 237 3.67 -11.97 11.38
CA TYR A 237 4.39 -11.56 12.59
C TYR A 237 5.69 -12.36 12.76
N GLU A 238 5.65 -13.68 12.64
CA GLU A 238 6.84 -14.54 12.76
C GLU A 238 7.90 -14.19 11.71
N LYS A 239 7.47 -13.95 10.46
CA LYS A 239 8.35 -13.54 9.37
C LYS A 239 8.93 -12.14 9.59
N SER A 240 8.14 -11.21 10.10
CA SER A 240 8.60 -9.86 10.45
C SER A 240 9.58 -9.91 11.63
N LYS A 241 9.33 -10.77 12.62
CA LYS A 241 10.25 -10.96 13.74
C LYS A 241 11.59 -11.51 13.26
N ALA A 242 11.62 -12.45 12.31
CA ALA A 242 12.87 -12.94 11.76
C ALA A 242 13.68 -11.82 11.08
N LEU A 243 13.02 -10.95 10.30
CA LEU A 243 13.66 -9.77 9.73
C LEU A 243 14.15 -8.79 10.82
N PHE A 244 13.36 -8.58 11.86
CA PHE A 244 13.76 -7.76 13.01
C PHE A 244 15.00 -8.32 13.74
N ASP A 245 15.05 -9.63 13.97
CA ASP A 245 16.20 -10.30 14.59
C ASP A 245 17.45 -10.13 13.72
N TRP A 246 17.31 -10.22 12.38
CA TRP A 246 18.38 -9.89 11.44
C TRP A 246 18.79 -8.40 11.52
N MET A 247 17.84 -7.46 11.58
CA MET A 247 18.14 -6.02 11.72
C MET A 247 19.03 -5.75 12.94
N ILE A 248 18.78 -6.44 14.05
CA ILE A 248 19.56 -6.36 15.29
C ILE A 248 20.94 -7.00 15.15
N THR A 249 20.99 -8.22 14.66
CA THR A 249 22.19 -9.08 14.75
C THR A 249 23.11 -8.97 13.55
N GLY A 250 22.55 -8.71 12.37
CA GLY A 250 23.19 -8.82 11.06
C GLY A 250 23.45 -10.26 10.62
N GLU A 251 22.90 -11.25 11.33
CA GLU A 251 23.08 -12.67 11.05
C GLU A 251 21.77 -13.25 10.51
N ASP A 252 21.85 -14.05 9.45
CA ASP A 252 20.69 -14.77 8.93
C ASP A 252 20.20 -15.78 9.98
N ALA A 253 18.88 -15.97 10.09
CA ALA A 253 18.32 -17.04 10.90
C ALA A 253 18.79 -18.40 10.34
N GLY A 254 19.73 -19.03 11.05
CA GLY A 254 20.38 -20.29 10.63
C GLY A 254 19.49 -21.51 10.62
#